data_AF-A0A7W4FMP5-F1
#
_entry.id   AF-A0A7W4FMP5-F1
#
_cell.length_a   1.000
_cell.length_b   1.000
_cell.length_c   1.000
_cell.angle_alpha   90.00
_cell.angle_beta   90.00
_cell.angle_gamma   90.00
#
_symmetry.space_group_name_H-M   'P 1'
#
loop_
_entity.id
_entity.type
_entity.pdbx_description
1 polymer ?
#
loop_
_entity_poly.entity_id
_entity_poly.type
_entity_poly.pdbx_seq_one_letter_code
_entity_poly.pdbx_strand_id
1 'polypeptide(L)'
;MTYYHATTNQLTSGQTINSTRQNQFYVNTSQEMDKSRPQGVTGRTNALYVTDSDEFAVHYLLKQNVRLSNIKLYEVIPNNPHKCPFAITHRVELKLNANDCAKNLINEYWNPTLSWKFYEYLTDSIQIVKEVSIPCLDDFIFTISYDADVRLAESVS
;
A
#
# COMPACT_ATOMS: atom_id res chain seq x y z
N MET A 1 -15.07 8.81 1.30
CA MET A 1 -14.34 7.54 1.27
C MET A 1 -13.56 7.44 2.57
N THR A 2 -13.57 6.28 3.21
CA THR A 2 -12.90 6.07 4.50
C THR A 2 -11.56 5.39 4.26
N TYR A 3 -10.53 5.79 5.00
CA TYR A 3 -9.19 5.19 4.91
C TYR A 3 -8.80 4.55 6.22
N TYR A 4 -7.96 3.53 6.10
CA TYR A 4 -7.50 2.71 7.20
C TYR A 4 -5.98 2.61 7.22
N HIS A 5 -5.43 2.61 8.43
CA HIS A 5 -4.02 2.36 8.70
C HIS A 5 -3.89 1.32 9.80
N ALA A 6 -3.25 0.20 9.49
CA ALA A 6 -2.90 -0.81 10.48
C ALA A 6 -1.47 -0.62 10.96
N THR A 7 -1.25 -0.75 12.26
CA THR A 7 0.08 -0.64 12.88
C THR A 7 0.16 -1.46 14.16
N THR A 8 1.36 -1.66 14.68
CA THR A 8 1.56 -2.24 16.02
C THR A 8 1.62 -1.17 17.12
N ASN A 9 1.85 0.08 16.73
CA ASN A 9 1.97 1.21 17.64
C ASN A 9 0.61 1.65 18.18
N GLN A 10 0.55 2.06 19.44
CA GLN A 10 -0.62 2.78 19.95
C GLN A 10 -0.62 4.20 19.39
N LEU A 11 -1.73 4.59 18.80
CA LEU A 11 -1.96 5.94 18.29
C LEU A 11 -3.17 6.56 18.99
N THR A 12 -3.21 7.89 19.04
CA THR A 12 -4.28 8.64 19.71
C THR A 12 -5.14 9.37 18.70
N SER A 13 -6.45 9.43 18.92
CA SER A 13 -7.36 10.27 18.13
C SER A 13 -6.87 11.72 18.07
N GLY A 14 -6.92 12.33 16.89
CA GLY A 14 -6.42 13.68 16.62
C GLY A 14 -4.91 13.78 16.39
N GLN A 15 -4.15 12.72 16.67
CA GLN A 15 -2.72 12.69 16.39
C GLN A 15 -2.48 12.77 14.88
N THR A 16 -1.51 13.60 14.46
CA THR A 16 -1.01 13.61 13.09
C THR A 16 0.35 12.91 13.05
N ILE A 17 0.49 11.96 12.14
CA ILE A 17 1.74 11.25 11.87
C ILE A 17 2.26 11.76 10.54
N ASN A 18 3.49 12.25 10.53
CA ASN A 18 4.18 12.64 9.31
C ASN A 18 5.13 11.53 8.90
N SER A 19 5.36 11.41 7.60
CA SER A 19 6.35 10.49 7.08
C SER A 19 7.75 10.94 7.47
N THR A 20 8.32 10.23 8.43
CA THR A 20 9.72 10.38 8.85
C THR A 20 10.55 9.17 8.46
N ARG A 21 9.94 8.17 7.81
CA ARG A 21 10.53 6.86 7.54
C ARG A 21 11.02 6.77 6.11
N GLN A 22 12.15 6.08 5.95
CA GLN A 22 12.53 5.49 4.67
C GLN A 22 11.90 4.10 4.57
N ASN A 23 11.33 3.78 3.42
CA ASN A 23 10.80 2.45 3.14
C ASN A 23 11.93 1.42 3.27
N GLN A 24 11.71 0.41 4.11
CA GLN A 24 12.69 -0.67 4.35
C GLN A 24 12.43 -1.89 3.46
N PHE A 25 11.25 -1.97 2.84
CA PHE A 25 10.88 -3.03 1.92
C PHE A 25 10.99 -2.53 0.48
N TYR A 26 11.38 -3.39 -0.45
CA TYR A 26 11.44 -3.02 -1.88
C TYR A 26 12.27 -1.74 -2.13
N VAL A 27 13.43 -1.57 -1.48
CA VAL A 27 14.18 -0.29 -1.49
C VAL A 27 14.54 0.14 -2.91
N ASN A 28 15.24 -0.73 -3.65
CA ASN A 28 15.67 -0.44 -5.03
C ASN A 28 14.46 -0.25 -5.96
N THR A 29 13.45 -1.09 -5.80
CA THR A 29 12.19 -1.02 -6.56
C THR A 29 11.46 0.31 -6.32
N SER A 30 11.38 0.77 -5.06
CA SER A 30 10.75 2.04 -4.70
C SER A 30 11.51 3.22 -5.30
N GLN A 31 12.84 3.20 -5.25
CA GLN A 31 13.68 4.22 -5.87
C GLN A 31 13.47 4.27 -7.39
N GLU A 32 13.42 3.11 -8.06
CA GLU A 32 13.19 3.05 -9.50
C GLU A 32 11.80 3.57 -9.88
N MET A 33 10.76 3.12 -9.16
CA MET A 33 9.39 3.59 -9.37
C MET A 33 9.28 5.09 -9.16
N ASP A 34 9.90 5.65 -8.11
CA ASP A 34 9.83 7.07 -7.78
C ASP A 34 10.42 8.00 -8.86
N LYS A 35 11.28 7.50 -9.76
CA LYS A 35 11.83 8.29 -10.89
C LYS A 35 10.76 8.77 -11.87
N SER A 36 9.66 8.03 -11.99
CA SER A 36 8.55 8.35 -12.91
C SER A 36 7.30 8.85 -12.17
N ARG A 37 7.44 9.16 -10.88
CA ARG A 37 6.36 9.66 -10.04
C ARG A 37 5.84 11.02 -10.55
N PRO A 38 4.51 11.26 -10.54
CA PRO A 38 3.95 12.57 -10.86
C PRO A 38 4.47 13.68 -9.95
N GLN A 39 4.53 14.90 -10.47
CA GLN A 39 4.93 16.07 -9.70
C GLN A 39 3.94 16.33 -8.55
N GLY A 40 4.46 16.61 -7.35
CA GLY A 40 3.64 16.90 -6.16
C GLY A 40 3.09 15.68 -5.43
N VAL A 41 3.33 14.46 -5.93
CA VAL A 41 2.92 13.21 -5.28
C VAL A 41 4.02 12.71 -4.33
N THR A 42 3.65 12.11 -3.19
CA THR A 42 4.59 11.46 -2.26
C THR A 42 5.13 10.16 -2.85
N GLY A 43 6.43 9.90 -2.71
CA GLY A 43 7.10 8.74 -3.28
C GLY A 43 7.04 7.54 -2.37
N ARG A 44 7.15 6.34 -2.93
CA ARG A 44 7.20 5.08 -2.18
C ARG A 44 8.32 5.07 -1.15
N THR A 45 9.43 5.72 -1.45
CA THR A 45 10.61 5.77 -0.58
C THR A 45 10.29 6.42 0.78
N ASN A 46 9.34 7.35 0.82
CA ASN A 46 9.03 8.15 2.00
C ASN A 46 7.52 8.32 2.22
N ALA A 47 6.68 7.41 1.73
CA ALA A 47 5.24 7.49 1.97
C ALA A 47 4.85 6.83 3.28
N LEU A 48 3.80 7.37 3.90
CA LEU A 48 2.89 6.58 4.70
C LEU A 48 1.88 5.90 3.78
N TYR A 49 1.51 4.67 4.14
CA TYR A 49 0.57 3.86 3.37
C TYR A 49 -0.75 3.76 4.13
N VAL A 50 -1.83 4.02 3.42
CA VAL A 50 -3.21 3.75 3.87
C VAL A 50 -3.96 2.98 2.78
N THR A 51 -5.10 2.42 3.13
CA THR A 51 -5.98 1.74 2.18
C THR A 51 -7.45 2.08 2.44
N ASP A 52 -8.32 1.85 1.47
CA ASP A 52 -9.77 2.01 1.57
C ASP A 52 -10.49 0.75 2.07
N SER A 53 -9.75 -0.32 2.38
CA SER A 53 -10.25 -1.56 2.98
C SER A 53 -9.60 -1.83 4.34
N ASP A 54 -10.43 -1.96 5.36
CA ASP A 54 -10.05 -2.37 6.72
C ASP A 54 -9.43 -3.78 6.74
N GLU A 55 -10.04 -4.73 6.05
CA GLU A 55 -9.52 -6.09 5.88
C GLU A 55 -8.13 -6.09 5.26
N PHE A 56 -7.93 -5.31 4.18
CA PHE A 56 -6.64 -5.26 3.52
C PHE A 56 -5.55 -4.63 4.40
N ALA A 57 -5.88 -3.57 5.15
CA ALA A 57 -4.94 -2.92 6.07
C ALA A 57 -4.37 -3.95 7.07
N VAL A 58 -5.23 -4.79 7.65
CA VAL A 58 -4.83 -5.82 8.62
C VAL A 58 -4.08 -6.97 7.93
N HIS A 59 -4.59 -7.45 6.79
CA HIS A 59 -4.00 -8.56 6.07
C HIS A 59 -2.54 -8.30 5.66
N TYR A 60 -2.23 -7.06 5.27
CA TYR A 60 -0.86 -6.65 4.94
C TYR A 60 0.12 -6.91 6.09
N LEU A 61 -0.23 -6.55 7.33
CA LEU A 61 0.62 -6.80 8.49
C LEU A 61 0.72 -8.28 8.85
N LEU A 62 -0.36 -9.06 8.68
CA LEU A 62 -0.31 -10.51 8.85
C LEU A 62 0.71 -11.16 7.91
N LYS A 63 0.76 -10.72 6.64
CA LYS A 63 1.77 -11.18 5.66
C LYS A 63 3.21 -10.77 6.01
N GLN A 64 3.38 -9.77 6.87
CA GLN A 64 4.68 -9.42 7.46
C GLN A 64 5.00 -10.19 8.75
N ASN A 65 4.28 -11.28 9.03
CA ASN A 65 4.41 -12.09 10.24
C ASN A 65 4.10 -11.35 11.56
N VAL A 66 3.31 -10.27 11.50
CA VAL A 66 2.77 -9.63 12.70
C VAL A 66 1.63 -10.48 13.23
N ARG A 67 1.65 -10.81 14.53
CA ARG A 67 0.55 -11.54 15.18
C ARG A 67 -0.69 -10.66 15.23
N LEU A 68 -1.88 -11.22 14.93
CA LEU A 68 -3.16 -10.50 14.95
C LEU A 68 -3.40 -9.74 16.27
N SER A 69 -3.04 -10.35 17.40
CA SER A 69 -3.15 -9.74 18.75
C SER A 69 -2.36 -8.44 18.94
N ASN A 70 -1.38 -8.19 18.07
CA ASN A 70 -0.50 -7.03 18.15
C ASN A 70 -0.89 -5.94 17.14
N ILE A 71 -1.81 -6.24 16.22
CA ILE A 71 -2.29 -5.29 15.23
C ILE A 71 -3.32 -4.38 15.87
N LYS A 72 -3.23 -3.09 15.56
CA LYS A 72 -4.24 -2.07 15.84
C LYS A 72 -4.65 -1.44 14.52
N LEU A 73 -5.94 -1.16 14.39
CA LEU A 73 -6.52 -0.61 13.18
C LEU A 73 -7.11 0.75 13.46
N TYR A 74 -6.79 1.73 12.61
CA TYR A 74 -7.25 3.10 12.76
C TYR A 74 -7.96 3.57 11.51
N GLU A 75 -9.09 4.27 11.69
CA GLU A 75 -9.64 5.14 10.67
C GLU A 75 -8.80 6.42 10.61
N VAL A 76 -8.44 6.86 9.41
CA VAL A 76 -7.50 7.97 9.21
C VAL A 76 -7.94 8.93 8.10
N ILE A 77 -7.44 10.16 8.18
CA ILE A 77 -7.54 11.17 7.12
C ILE A 77 -6.13 11.38 6.54
N PRO A 78 -5.82 10.84 5.35
CA PRO A 78 -4.56 11.10 4.68
C PRO A 78 -4.53 12.50 4.04
N ASN A 79 -3.35 13.12 4.02
CA ASN A 79 -3.12 14.37 3.30
C ASN A 79 -2.77 14.11 1.83
N ASN A 80 -3.65 14.53 0.91
CA ASN A 80 -3.45 14.36 -0.54
C ASN A 80 -3.04 12.92 -0.95
N PRO A 81 -3.82 11.89 -0.57
CA PRO A 81 -3.49 10.51 -0.88
C PRO A 81 -3.42 10.28 -2.41
N HIS A 82 -2.36 9.64 -2.87
CA HIS A 82 -2.24 9.20 -4.26
C HIS A 82 -2.55 7.70 -4.37
N LYS A 83 -3.51 7.35 -5.23
CA LYS A 83 -4.02 5.97 -5.37
C LYS A 83 -3.13 5.14 -6.29
N CYS A 84 -2.65 3.99 -5.81
CA CYS A 84 -1.79 3.08 -6.55
C CYS A 84 -2.20 1.61 -6.39
N PRO A 85 -2.09 0.77 -7.43
CA PRO A 85 -2.36 -0.65 -7.34
C PRO A 85 -1.24 -1.40 -6.62
N PHE A 86 -1.58 -2.09 -5.54
CA PHE A 86 -0.61 -2.68 -4.62
C PHE A 86 0.20 -3.83 -5.26
N ALA A 87 -0.45 -4.71 -6.02
CA ALA A 87 0.17 -5.90 -6.61
C ALA A 87 1.32 -5.59 -7.59
N ILE A 88 1.35 -4.39 -8.17
CA ILE A 88 2.38 -4.00 -9.14
C ILE A 88 3.76 -3.93 -8.49
N THR A 89 3.87 -3.46 -7.24
CA THR A 89 5.16 -3.26 -6.57
C THR A 89 6.01 -4.54 -6.59
N HIS A 90 5.42 -5.67 -6.22
CA HIS A 90 6.13 -6.95 -6.21
C HIS A 90 6.51 -7.38 -7.63
N ARG A 91 5.63 -7.17 -8.61
CA ARG A 91 5.92 -7.52 -10.01
C ARG A 91 7.06 -6.68 -10.60
N VAL A 92 7.14 -5.40 -10.27
CA VAL A 92 8.27 -4.54 -10.65
C VAL A 92 9.56 -5.08 -10.05
N GLU A 93 9.58 -5.46 -8.77
CA GLU A 93 10.77 -6.05 -8.14
C GLU A 93 11.25 -7.30 -8.89
N LEU A 94 10.35 -8.22 -9.22
CA LEU A 94 10.69 -9.44 -9.97
C LEU A 94 11.31 -9.12 -11.32
N LYS A 95 10.77 -8.13 -12.05
CA LYS A 95 11.32 -7.70 -13.33
C LYS A 95 12.70 -7.05 -13.19
N LEU A 96 12.87 -6.15 -12.22
CA LEU A 96 14.15 -5.49 -11.99
C LEU A 96 15.23 -6.50 -11.59
N ASN A 97 14.91 -7.47 -10.74
CA ASN A 97 15.83 -8.55 -10.36
C ASN A 97 16.21 -9.45 -11.55
N ALA A 98 15.31 -9.59 -12.53
CA ALA A 98 15.56 -10.31 -13.78
C ALA A 98 16.24 -9.45 -14.87
N ASN A 99 16.57 -8.18 -14.58
CA ASN A 99 17.01 -7.19 -15.56
C ASN A 99 16.06 -7.01 -16.76
N ASP A 100 14.76 -7.16 -16.53
CA ASP A 100 13.70 -6.96 -17.52
C ASP A 100 13.08 -5.54 -17.42
N CYS A 101 12.45 -5.09 -18.50
CA CYS A 101 11.78 -3.81 -18.57
C CYS A 101 10.51 -3.78 -17.71
N ALA A 102 10.47 -2.88 -16.72
CA ALA A 102 9.32 -2.64 -15.85
C ALA A 102 8.55 -1.35 -16.16
N LYS A 103 8.88 -0.64 -17.24
CA LYS A 103 8.35 0.72 -17.53
C LYS A 103 6.82 0.77 -17.53
N ASN A 104 6.16 -0.19 -18.18
CA ASN A 104 4.70 -0.18 -18.31
C ASN A 104 3.99 -0.47 -16.99
N LEU A 105 4.58 -1.34 -16.15
CA LEU A 105 4.12 -1.54 -14.77
C LEU A 105 4.27 -0.26 -13.93
N ILE A 106 5.42 0.41 -14.02
CA ILE A 106 5.66 1.66 -13.28
C ILE A 106 4.67 2.75 -13.71
N ASN A 107 4.38 2.86 -15.01
CA ASN A 107 3.40 3.80 -15.52
C ASN A 107 1.99 3.49 -15.00
N GLU A 108 1.56 2.23 -15.07
CA GLU A 108 0.26 1.78 -14.57
C GLU A 108 0.17 1.94 -13.04
N TYR A 109 1.27 1.81 -12.31
CA TYR A 109 1.30 2.05 -10.87
C TYR A 109 0.98 3.51 -10.54
N TRP A 110 1.63 4.46 -11.22
CA TRP A 110 1.44 5.89 -10.94
C TRP A 110 0.18 6.48 -11.56
N ASN A 111 -0.28 5.92 -12.67
CA ASN A 111 -1.46 6.35 -13.40
C ASN A 111 -2.32 5.13 -13.76
N PRO A 112 -3.02 4.53 -12.77
CA PRO A 112 -3.76 3.28 -12.99
C PRO A 112 -4.91 3.48 -13.96
N THR A 113 -4.90 2.66 -15.02
CA THR A 113 -5.95 2.61 -16.05
C THR A 113 -6.76 1.33 -16.00
N LEU A 114 -6.20 0.27 -15.40
CA LEU A 114 -6.86 -1.02 -15.21
C LEU A 114 -7.68 -1.03 -13.91
N SER A 115 -8.61 -1.97 -13.83
CA SER A 115 -9.45 -2.16 -12.64
C SER A 115 -8.79 -3.12 -11.67
N TRP A 116 -8.21 -2.57 -10.60
CA TRP A 116 -7.55 -3.32 -9.54
C TRP A 116 -8.49 -3.50 -8.35
N LYS A 117 -8.30 -4.57 -7.58
CA LYS A 117 -9.07 -4.81 -6.35
C LYS A 117 -8.41 -4.16 -5.14
N PHE A 118 -7.09 -4.25 -5.05
CA PHE A 118 -6.34 -3.77 -3.89
C PHE A 118 -5.51 -2.54 -4.23
N TYR A 119 -5.88 -1.43 -3.60
CA TYR A 119 -5.16 -0.17 -3.71
C TYR A 119 -4.44 0.17 -2.40
N GLU A 120 -3.22 0.66 -2.57
CA GLU A 120 -2.49 1.41 -1.56
C GLU A 120 -2.55 2.89 -1.90
N TYR A 121 -2.63 3.73 -0.88
CA TYR A 121 -2.68 5.17 -1.02
C TYR A 121 -1.48 5.78 -0.33
N LEU A 122 -0.65 6.47 -1.10
CA LEU A 122 0.58 7.10 -0.64
C LEU A 122 0.29 8.51 -0.17
N THR A 123 0.73 8.83 1.04
CA THR A 123 0.53 10.14 1.65
C THR A 123 1.77 10.56 2.44
N ASP A 124 2.01 11.86 2.56
CA ASP A 124 3.09 12.39 3.41
C ASP A 124 2.71 12.40 4.90
N SER A 125 1.42 12.38 5.22
CA SER A 125 0.90 12.46 6.57
C SER A 125 -0.49 11.86 6.71
N ILE A 126 -0.82 11.41 7.92
CA ILE A 126 -2.13 10.88 8.28
C ILE A 126 -2.58 11.48 9.61
N GLN A 127 -3.83 11.90 9.69
CA GLN A 127 -4.49 12.25 10.94
C GLN A 127 -5.31 11.06 11.42
N ILE A 128 -5.14 10.67 12.68
CA ILE A 128 -5.89 9.57 13.29
C ILE A 128 -7.28 10.07 13.69
N VAL A 129 -8.32 9.40 13.19
CA VAL A 129 -9.71 9.70 13.56
C VAL A 129 -10.08 8.94 14.82
N LYS A 130 -9.92 7.61 14.80
CA LYS A 130 -10.22 6.73 15.93
C LYS A 130 -9.63 5.35 15.70
N GLU A 131 -9.44 4.60 16.79
CA GLU A 131 -9.22 3.16 16.71
C GLU A 131 -10.53 2.46 16.37
N VAL A 132 -10.46 1.45 15.50
CA VAL A 132 -11.60 0.64 15.09
C VAL A 132 -11.32 -0.84 15.33
N SER A 133 -12.38 -1.63 15.47
CA SER A 133 -12.26 -3.07 15.62
C SER A 133 -11.68 -3.72 14.36
N ILE A 134 -10.83 -4.72 14.56
CA ILE A 134 -10.32 -5.55 13.47
C ILE A 134 -11.50 -6.36 12.90
N PRO A 135 -11.72 -6.34 11.56
CA PRO A 135 -12.79 -7.11 10.94
C PRO A 135 -12.49 -8.62 11.01
N CYS A 136 -13.54 -9.43 10.84
CA CYS A 136 -13.35 -10.86 10.59
C CYS A 136 -12.71 -11.03 9.20
N LEU A 137 -11.56 -11.69 9.13
CA LEU A 137 -10.84 -11.86 7.88
C LEU A 137 -11.23 -13.18 7.23
N ASP A 138 -11.66 -13.13 5.97
CA ASP A 138 -11.76 -14.31 5.11
C ASP A 138 -10.48 -14.42 4.26
N ASP A 139 -9.50 -15.14 4.80
CA ASP A 139 -8.21 -15.34 4.14
C ASP A 139 -8.32 -16.00 2.76
N PHE A 140 -9.35 -16.81 2.54
CA PHE A 140 -9.55 -17.52 1.28
C PHE A 140 -10.00 -16.56 0.18
N ILE A 141 -11.03 -15.76 0.46
CA ILE A 141 -11.53 -14.74 -0.49
C ILE A 141 -10.44 -13.70 -0.77
N PHE A 142 -9.70 -13.30 0.26
CA PHE A 142 -8.60 -12.36 0.11
C PHE A 142 -7.52 -12.89 -0.83
N THR A 143 -7.08 -14.14 -0.61
CA THR A 143 -6.05 -14.78 -1.44
C THR A 143 -6.48 -14.87 -2.90
N ILE A 144 -7.70 -15.34 -3.18
CA ILE A 144 -8.22 -15.43 -4.55
C ILE A 144 -8.27 -14.05 -5.22
N SER A 145 -8.71 -13.04 -4.47
CA SER A 145 -8.81 -11.68 -4.98
C SER A 145 -7.44 -11.09 -5.27
N TYR A 146 -6.46 -11.33 -4.40
CA TYR A 146 -5.11 -10.82 -4.58
C TYR A 146 -4.41 -11.52 -5.74
N ASP A 147 -4.59 -12.83 -5.90
CA ASP A 147 -4.08 -13.58 -7.05
C ASP A 147 -4.64 -13.07 -8.39
N ALA A 148 -5.86 -12.53 -8.39
CA ALA A 148 -6.41 -11.90 -9.58
C ALA A 148 -5.64 -10.62 -9.96
N ASP A 149 -5.32 -9.77 -8.99
CA ASP A 149 -4.49 -8.58 -9.21
C ASP A 149 -3.06 -8.97 -9.60
N VAL A 150 -2.49 -10.05 -9.03
CA VAL A 150 -1.17 -10.57 -9.43
C VAL A 150 -1.17 -10.99 -10.91
N ARG A 151 -2.15 -11.78 -11.35
CA ARG A 151 -2.30 -12.17 -12.77
C ARG A 151 -2.50 -10.96 -13.68
N LEU A 152 -3.24 -9.95 -13.22
CA LEU A 152 -3.40 -8.71 -13.95
C LEU A 152 -2.06 -7.97 -14.10
N ALA A 153 -1.27 -7.86 -13.04
CA ALA A 153 0.08 -7.29 -13.10
C ALA A 153 1.00 -8.08 -14.03
N GLU A 154 0.90 -9.41 -14.08
CA GLU A 154 1.67 -10.22 -15.02
C GLU A 154 1.32 -9.94 -16.49
N SER A 155 0.08 -9.54 -16.77
CA SER A 155 -0.37 -9.19 -18.11
C SER A 155 0.05 -7.79 -18.58
N VAL A 156 0.54 -6.94 -17.67
CA VAL A 156 1.07 -5.62 -18.02
C VAL A 156 2.48 -5.79 -18.59
N SER A 157 2.55 -5.85 -19.92
CA SER A 157 3.78 -5.89 -20.73
C SER A 157 4.36 -4.50 -20.93
#